data_AF-A0A9Q0JP65-F1
#
_entry.id   AF-A0A9Q0JP65-F1
#
_cell.length_a   1.000
_cell.length_b   1.000
_cell.length_c   1.000
_cell.angle_alpha   90.00
_cell.angle_beta   90.00
_cell.angle_gamma   90.00
#
_symmetry.space_group_name_H-M   'P 1'
#
loop_
_entity.id
_entity.type
_entity.pdbx_description
1 polymer ?
#
loop_
_entity_poly.entity_id
_entity_poly.type
_entity_poly.pdbx_seq_one_letter_code
_entity_poly.pdbx_strand_id
1 'polypeptide(L)'
;MDGFVQQHPTLAPGVPFENTTVGEQQFVVDFTIQQDTSTGNWWVIAYGVDKIGYWPKELFPHLANGASSVRYGGMASASPKGESPPMGSGQLPNIFYMQTCYFKFIQIINSDNQKVEIDGKNFQVFADSKLCYNLEYYGDQGAVMEETFSFGGPGGNNCGN
;
A
#
# COMPACT_ATOMS: atom_id res chain seq x y z
N MET A 1 16.13 8.70 -4.35
CA MET A 1 15.83 7.30 -4.04
C MET A 1 16.81 6.46 -4.82
N ASP A 2 17.88 6.03 -4.17
CA ASP A 2 18.91 5.26 -4.85
C ASP A 2 18.34 3.86 -5.12
N GLY A 3 18.12 3.55 -6.39
CA GLY A 3 17.65 2.23 -6.85
C GLY A 3 16.35 2.22 -7.66
N PHE A 4 15.58 3.30 -7.71
CA PHE A 4 14.42 3.38 -8.61
C PHE A 4 14.79 4.09 -9.92
N VAL A 5 14.55 3.46 -11.05
CA VAL A 5 14.71 4.05 -12.38
C VAL A 5 13.36 4.60 -12.82
N GLN A 6 13.18 5.91 -12.62
CA GLN A 6 11.99 6.64 -13.03
C GLN A 6 11.92 6.76 -14.56
N GLN A 7 10.75 6.47 -15.15
CA GLN A 7 10.48 6.70 -16.57
C GLN A 7 9.46 7.81 -16.80
N HIS A 8 8.45 7.90 -15.93
CA HIS A 8 7.42 8.92 -16.02
C HIS A 8 7.99 10.29 -15.56
N PRO A 9 7.66 11.42 -16.21
CA PRO A 9 8.29 12.71 -15.94
C PRO A 9 8.02 13.29 -14.55
N THR A 10 6.89 12.93 -13.93
CA THR A 10 6.47 13.53 -12.63
C THR A 10 6.16 12.49 -11.56
N LEU A 11 5.42 11.44 -11.90
CA LEU A 11 5.10 10.33 -11.00
C LEU A 11 6.31 9.43 -10.70
N ALA A 12 6.51 9.15 -9.41
CA ALA A 12 7.49 8.22 -8.87
C ALA A 12 7.08 7.82 -7.44
N PRO A 13 7.63 6.72 -6.87
CA PRO A 13 7.50 6.45 -5.45
C PRO A 13 7.92 7.66 -4.61
N GLY A 14 7.14 7.97 -3.58
CA GLY A 14 7.39 9.11 -2.67
C GLY A 14 6.79 10.44 -3.13
N VAL A 15 6.19 10.54 -4.32
CA VAL A 15 5.37 11.70 -4.68
C VAL A 15 4.11 11.73 -3.79
N PRO A 16 3.79 12.86 -3.13
CA PRO A 16 2.62 12.96 -2.28
C PRO A 16 1.31 12.94 -3.09
N PHE A 17 0.23 12.45 -2.47
CA PHE A 17 -1.10 12.67 -3.00
C PHE A 17 -1.52 14.12 -2.75
N GLU A 18 -1.86 14.86 -3.80
CA GLU A 18 -2.21 16.29 -3.69
C GLU A 18 -3.58 16.51 -3.04
N ASN A 19 -4.52 15.59 -3.26
CA ASN A 19 -5.88 15.69 -2.74
C ASN A 19 -6.09 14.68 -1.61
N THR A 20 -6.11 15.16 -0.36
CA THR A 20 -6.53 14.38 0.81
C THR A 20 -7.71 15.08 1.49
N THR A 21 -8.82 14.38 1.69
CA THR A 21 -9.98 14.88 2.43
C THR A 21 -10.33 13.95 3.59
N VAL A 22 -11.02 14.47 4.60
CA VAL A 22 -11.52 13.69 5.74
C VAL A 22 -13.05 13.72 5.70
N GLY A 23 -13.67 12.55 5.50
CA GLY A 23 -15.14 12.42 5.50
C GLY A 23 -15.85 12.97 4.25
N GLU A 24 -15.10 13.32 3.20
CA GLU A 24 -15.64 13.83 1.93
C GLU A 24 -15.27 12.90 0.76
N GLN A 25 -14.92 13.49 -0.39
CA GLN A 25 -14.58 12.75 -1.60
C GLN A 25 -13.30 11.92 -1.41
N GLN A 26 -13.43 10.61 -1.63
CA GLN A 26 -12.31 9.68 -1.65
C GLN A 26 -11.55 9.76 -2.98
N PHE A 27 -10.22 9.74 -2.90
CA PHE A 27 -9.34 9.69 -4.06
C PHE A 27 -8.65 8.33 -4.09
N VAL A 28 -8.76 7.63 -5.21
CA VAL A 28 -8.21 6.30 -5.40
C VAL A 28 -7.20 6.34 -6.53
N VAL A 29 -6.07 5.68 -6.32
CA VAL A 29 -5.08 5.44 -7.37
C VAL A 29 -4.84 3.94 -7.46
N ASP A 30 -5.01 3.41 -8.66
CA ASP A 30 -4.81 2.00 -8.95
C ASP A 30 -3.40 1.79 -9.50
N PHE A 31 -2.61 0.99 -8.80
CA PHE A 31 -1.25 0.65 -9.22
C PHE A 31 -0.96 -0.84 -9.09
N THR A 32 -0.05 -1.32 -9.92
CA THR A 32 0.43 -2.70 -9.94
C THR A 32 1.95 -2.68 -9.81
N ILE A 33 2.46 -3.56 -8.95
CA ILE A 33 3.88 -3.88 -8.89
C ILE A 33 4.02 -5.29 -9.46
N GLN A 34 4.77 -5.43 -10.56
CA GLN A 34 4.95 -6.72 -11.22
C GLN A 34 6.38 -6.90 -11.71
N GLN A 35 6.87 -8.13 -11.63
CA GLN A 35 8.15 -8.50 -12.21
C GLN A 35 7.98 -8.70 -13.72
N ASP A 36 8.76 -7.97 -14.52
CA ASP A 36 8.81 -8.16 -15.96
C ASP A 36 9.59 -9.43 -16.29
N THR A 37 8.92 -10.38 -16.96
CA THR A 37 9.50 -11.69 -17.31
C THR A 37 10.64 -11.59 -18.31
N SER A 38 10.74 -10.49 -19.07
CA SER A 38 11.79 -10.29 -20.07
C SER A 38 13.10 -9.77 -19.47
N THR A 39 13.03 -8.79 -18.55
CA THR A 39 14.22 -8.18 -17.94
C THR A 39 14.52 -8.69 -16.54
N GLY A 40 13.49 -9.16 -15.82
CA GLY A 40 13.50 -9.48 -14.40
C GLY A 40 13.28 -8.27 -13.48
N ASN A 41 13.16 -7.06 -14.04
CA ASN A 41 12.98 -5.82 -13.28
C ASN A 41 11.58 -5.73 -12.67
N TRP A 42 11.48 -5.06 -11.53
CA TRP A 42 10.21 -4.86 -10.83
C TRP A 42 9.59 -3.53 -11.22
N TRP A 43 8.54 -3.58 -12.03
CA TRP A 43 7.86 -2.40 -12.57
C TRP A 43 6.77 -1.89 -11.66
N VAL A 44 6.64 -0.57 -11.58
CA VAL A 44 5.49 0.14 -11.03
C VAL A 44 4.68 0.69 -12.19
N ILE A 45 3.42 0.29 -12.25
CA ILE A 45 2.46 0.67 -13.27
C ILE A 45 1.25 1.28 -12.57
N ALA A 46 0.70 2.36 -13.13
CA ALA A 46 -0.57 2.89 -12.67
C ALA A 46 -1.58 2.90 -13.82
N TYR A 47 -2.85 2.67 -13.49
CA TYR A 47 -3.93 2.68 -14.46
C TYR A 47 -4.00 4.05 -15.17
N GLY A 48 -4.01 4.04 -16.50
CA GLY A 48 -4.04 5.26 -17.32
C GLY A 48 -2.69 5.97 -17.53
N VAL A 49 -1.59 5.46 -16.94
CA VAL A 49 -0.22 6.01 -17.08
C VAL A 49 0.75 4.99 -17.69
N ASP A 50 0.43 3.70 -17.58
CA ASP A 50 1.15 2.52 -18.09
C ASP A 50 2.55 2.24 -17.53
N LYS A 51 3.44 3.23 -17.33
CA LYS A 51 4.81 2.98 -16.82
C LYS A 51 5.32 4.14 -15.97
N ILE A 52 5.34 3.97 -14.64
CA ILE A 52 5.94 4.94 -13.72
C ILE A 52 7.47 4.80 -13.71
N GLY A 53 7.94 3.56 -13.62
CA GLY A 53 9.36 3.22 -13.59
C GLY A 53 9.58 1.82 -13.02
N TYR A 54 10.83 1.47 -12.72
CA TYR A 54 11.16 0.14 -12.21
C TYR A 54 12.33 0.14 -11.24
N TRP A 55 12.40 -0.90 -10.42
CA TRP A 55 13.61 -1.27 -9.70
C TRP A 55 14.39 -2.34 -10.47
N PRO A 56 15.71 -2.19 -10.66
CA PRO A 56 16.54 -3.22 -11.24
C PRO A 56 16.52 -4.52 -10.41
N LYS A 57 16.49 -5.67 -11.08
CA LYS A 57 16.46 -6.98 -10.40
C LYS A 57 17.64 -7.22 -9.47
N GLU A 58 18.78 -6.58 -9.73
CA GLU A 58 20.01 -6.70 -8.96
C GLU A 58 19.84 -6.21 -7.51
N LEU A 59 18.84 -5.36 -7.26
CA LEU A 59 18.48 -4.92 -5.91
C LEU A 59 17.73 -5.99 -5.10
N PHE A 60 17.10 -6.94 -5.79
CA PHE A 60 16.22 -7.95 -5.18
C PHE A 60 16.56 -9.36 -5.65
N PRO A 61 17.80 -9.85 -5.44
CA PRO A 61 18.21 -11.18 -5.90
C PRO A 61 17.35 -12.29 -5.29
N HIS A 62 16.85 -12.10 -4.06
CA HIS A 62 15.96 -13.05 -3.38
C HIS A 62 14.54 -13.09 -3.93
N LEU A 63 14.15 -12.09 -4.73
CA LEU A 63 12.85 -12.04 -5.41
C LEU A 63 12.96 -12.45 -6.89
N ALA A 64 14.11 -12.99 -7.33
CA ALA A 64 14.33 -13.33 -8.74
C ALA A 64 13.28 -14.31 -9.31
N ASN A 65 12.70 -15.16 -8.45
CA ASN A 65 11.67 -16.13 -8.81
C ASN A 65 10.30 -15.78 -8.19
N GLY A 66 10.03 -14.50 -7.99
CA GLY A 66 8.84 -14.01 -7.30
C GLY A 66 8.99 -13.95 -5.78
N ALA A 67 7.89 -13.61 -5.10
CA ALA A 67 7.83 -13.44 -3.65
C ALA A 67 7.03 -14.59 -3.00
N SER A 68 7.50 -15.07 -1.85
CA SER A 68 6.77 -16.03 -1.01
C SER A 68 5.82 -15.36 -0.02
N SER A 69 5.96 -14.04 0.19
CA SER A 69 5.13 -13.23 1.08
C SER A 69 4.96 -11.84 0.46
N VAL A 70 3.74 -11.31 0.56
CA VAL A 70 3.40 -9.94 0.16
C VAL A 70 2.89 -9.22 1.39
N ARG A 71 3.31 -7.97 1.57
CA ARG A 71 2.87 -7.11 2.67
C ARG A 71 2.33 -5.80 2.12
N TYR A 72 1.21 -5.36 2.68
CA TYR A 72 0.60 -4.08 2.40
C TYR A 72 0.59 -3.27 3.70
N GLY A 73 0.83 -1.97 3.62
CA GLY A 73 0.81 -1.12 4.79
C GLY A 73 1.43 0.24 4.55
N GLY A 74 1.77 0.88 5.67
CA GLY A 74 2.41 2.18 5.70
C GLY A 74 3.24 2.32 6.97
N MET A 75 3.98 3.41 7.03
CA MET A 75 4.82 3.76 8.17
C MET A 75 4.60 5.23 8.52
N ALA A 76 4.58 5.54 9.81
CA ALA A 76 4.62 6.89 10.32
C ALA A 76 5.78 7.01 11.30
N SER A 77 6.62 8.02 11.13
CA SER A 77 7.75 8.28 12.02
C SER A 77 7.47 9.51 12.87
N ALA A 78 7.84 9.42 14.15
CA ALA A 78 7.76 10.56 15.06
C ALA A 78 8.61 11.73 14.54
N SER A 79 8.09 12.95 14.72
CA SER A 79 8.86 14.17 14.53
C SER A 79 10.01 14.25 15.54
N PRO A 80 11.00 15.14 15.34
CA PRO A 80 12.06 15.36 16.34
C PRO A 80 11.56 15.75 17.74
N LYS A 81 10.30 16.16 17.87
CA LYS A 81 9.65 16.49 19.15
C LYS A 81 8.99 15.28 19.83
N GLY A 82 9.04 14.10 19.21
CA GLY A 82 8.45 12.85 19.72
C GLY A 82 6.97 12.64 19.34
N GLU A 83 6.37 13.58 18.60
CA GLU A 83 4.98 13.47 18.14
C GLU A 83 4.92 12.78 16.77
N SER A 84 4.20 11.67 16.68
CA SER A 84 3.93 10.98 15.41
C SER A 84 2.72 11.60 14.69
N PRO A 85 2.80 11.78 13.35
CA PRO A 85 1.75 12.46 12.60
C PRO A 85 0.48 11.59 12.47
N PRO A 86 -0.69 12.17 12.19
CA PRO A 86 -1.85 11.38 11.80
C PRO A 86 -1.56 10.58 10.52
N MET A 87 -2.12 9.37 10.42
CA MET A 87 -2.03 8.53 9.21
C MET A 87 -3.38 8.51 8.50
N GLY A 88 -3.35 8.73 7.18
CA GLY A 88 -4.55 8.79 6.35
C GLY A 88 -5.46 9.94 6.77
N SER A 89 -6.73 9.63 7.10
CA SER A 89 -7.69 10.62 7.58
C SER A 89 -7.52 11.00 9.07
N GLY A 90 -6.57 10.39 9.78
CA GLY A 90 -6.41 10.55 11.23
C GLY A 90 -7.40 9.73 12.06
N GLN A 91 -8.34 9.03 11.42
CA GLN A 91 -9.29 8.15 12.10
C GLN A 91 -8.78 6.72 12.14
N LEU A 92 -9.07 6.03 13.26
CA LEU A 92 -8.86 4.59 13.33
C LEU A 92 -9.90 3.87 12.43
N PRO A 93 -9.53 2.71 11.85
CA PRO A 93 -10.45 1.78 11.20
C PRO A 93 -11.78 1.63 11.94
N ASN A 94 -12.87 1.68 11.19
CA ASN A 94 -14.21 1.48 11.71
C ASN A 94 -15.13 0.94 10.60
N ILE A 95 -16.36 0.57 10.95
CA ILE A 95 -17.33 -0.02 10.02
C ILE A 95 -17.66 0.85 8.79
N PHE A 96 -17.37 2.15 8.84
CA PHE A 96 -17.55 3.09 7.74
C PHE A 96 -16.21 3.34 7.03
N TYR A 97 -15.76 2.37 6.24
CA TYR A 97 -14.48 2.42 5.51
C TYR A 97 -14.28 3.69 4.66
N MET A 98 -15.36 4.34 4.23
CA MET A 98 -15.33 5.62 3.49
C MET A 98 -14.89 6.83 4.34
N GLN A 99 -14.75 6.69 5.66
CA GLN A 99 -14.26 7.74 6.57
C GLN A 99 -12.77 7.60 6.89
N THR A 100 -12.17 6.48 6.47
CA THR A 100 -10.76 6.12 6.68
C THR A 100 -10.04 5.98 5.34
N CYS A 101 -8.72 5.85 5.36
CA CYS A 101 -7.99 5.41 4.17
C CYS A 101 -8.11 3.89 4.03
N TYR A 102 -8.07 3.40 2.80
CA TYR A 102 -8.25 1.98 2.51
C TYR A 102 -7.40 1.52 1.33
N PHE A 103 -7.14 0.22 1.31
CA PHE A 103 -6.76 -0.51 0.11
C PHE A 103 -7.97 -1.34 -0.32
N LYS A 104 -8.25 -1.36 -1.62
CA LYS A 104 -9.32 -2.15 -2.23
C LYS A 104 -8.81 -2.82 -3.50
N PHE A 105 -9.55 -3.81 -4.01
CA PHE A 105 -9.14 -4.61 -5.17
C PHE A 105 -7.75 -5.24 -4.99
N ILE A 106 -7.44 -5.68 -3.76
CA ILE A 106 -6.14 -6.29 -3.47
C ILE A 106 -6.03 -7.61 -4.21
N GLN A 107 -5.03 -7.72 -5.08
CA GLN A 107 -4.83 -8.90 -5.93
C GLN A 107 -3.35 -9.29 -5.91
N ILE A 108 -3.11 -10.60 -5.88
CA ILE A 108 -1.79 -11.19 -6.06
C ILE A 108 -1.80 -11.92 -7.40
N ILE A 109 -0.74 -11.74 -8.20
CA ILE A 109 -0.56 -12.47 -9.45
C ILE A 109 0.64 -13.41 -9.34
N ASN A 110 0.54 -14.58 -9.97
CA ASN A 110 1.66 -15.53 -10.07
C ASN A 110 2.55 -15.23 -11.30
N SER A 111 3.59 -16.03 -11.48
CA SER A 111 4.54 -15.92 -12.61
C SER A 111 3.90 -16.07 -13.99
N ASP A 112 2.72 -16.71 -14.07
CA ASP A 112 1.95 -16.88 -15.30
C ASP A 112 0.95 -15.74 -15.52
N ASN A 113 1.05 -14.64 -14.75
CA ASN A 113 0.14 -13.50 -14.72
C ASN A 113 -1.31 -13.87 -14.40
N GLN A 114 -1.52 -14.94 -13.63
CA GLN A 114 -2.84 -15.38 -13.17
C GLN A 114 -3.10 -14.87 -11.76
N LYS A 115 -4.34 -14.43 -11.50
CA LYS A 115 -4.77 -14.05 -10.15
C LYS A 115 -4.69 -15.25 -9.22
N VAL A 116 -4.11 -15.03 -8.05
CA VAL A 116 -4.05 -15.99 -6.94
C VAL A 116 -5.17 -15.63 -5.97
N GLU A 117 -5.93 -16.64 -5.56
CA GLU A 117 -6.94 -16.48 -4.52
C GLU A 117 -6.27 -16.14 -3.18
N ILE A 118 -6.73 -15.08 -2.54
CA ILE A 118 -6.24 -14.66 -1.23
C ILE A 118 -7.09 -15.36 -0.18
N ASP A 119 -6.53 -16.37 0.50
CA ASP A 119 -7.18 -16.92 1.68
C ASP A 119 -7.05 -15.92 2.84
N GLY A 120 -8.15 -15.27 3.19
CA GLY A 120 -8.21 -14.28 4.27
C GLY A 120 -7.73 -14.81 5.63
N LYS A 121 -7.69 -16.13 5.86
CA LYS A 121 -7.11 -16.73 7.08
C LYS A 121 -5.60 -16.55 7.16
N ASN A 122 -4.94 -16.35 6.02
CA ASN A 122 -3.50 -16.11 5.94
C ASN A 122 -3.15 -14.62 6.08
N PHE A 123 -4.15 -13.73 6.17
CA PHE A 123 -3.91 -12.30 6.38
C PHE A 123 -3.53 -12.04 7.84
N GLN A 124 -2.32 -11.55 8.05
CA GLN A 124 -1.83 -11.16 9.37
C GLN A 124 -1.83 -9.64 9.49
N VAL A 125 -2.60 -9.13 10.45
CA VAL A 125 -2.64 -7.70 10.77
C VAL A 125 -1.53 -7.40 11.78
N PHE A 126 -0.70 -6.42 11.46
CA PHE A 126 0.38 -5.95 12.32
C PHE A 126 0.32 -4.43 12.49
N ALA A 127 0.45 -3.95 13.72
CA ALA A 127 0.55 -2.54 14.07
C ALA A 127 1.39 -2.38 15.34
N ASP A 128 2.40 -1.52 15.30
CA ASP A 128 3.31 -1.30 16.44
C ASP A 128 2.57 -0.69 17.65
N SER A 129 1.62 0.20 17.39
CA SER A 129 0.76 0.79 18.42
C SER A 129 -0.67 0.94 17.91
N LYS A 130 -1.54 -0.01 18.27
CA LYS A 130 -2.97 0.00 17.92
C LYS A 130 -3.74 1.23 18.43
N LEU A 131 -3.20 1.94 19.43
CA LEU A 131 -3.78 3.18 19.93
C LEU A 131 -3.51 4.36 18.98
N CYS A 132 -2.35 4.37 18.31
CA CYS A 132 -1.98 5.44 17.40
C CYS A 132 -2.34 5.14 15.95
N TYR A 133 -2.12 3.90 15.52
CA TYR A 133 -2.37 3.43 14.17
C TYR A 133 -2.92 2.02 14.23
N ASN A 134 -3.98 1.76 13.48
CA ASN A 134 -4.52 0.42 13.38
C ASN A 134 -4.91 0.12 11.94
N LEU A 135 -5.10 -1.16 11.67
CA LEU A 135 -5.57 -1.69 10.40
C LEU A 135 -6.67 -2.71 10.69
N GLU A 136 -7.71 -2.70 9.88
CA GLU A 136 -8.78 -3.68 9.95
C GLU A 136 -9.02 -4.29 8.57
N TYR A 137 -8.79 -5.60 8.47
CA TYR A 137 -9.02 -6.37 7.26
C TYR A 137 -10.46 -6.88 7.24
N TYR A 138 -11.17 -6.61 6.15
CA TYR A 138 -12.58 -6.95 6.00
C TYR A 138 -12.80 -8.13 5.04
N GLY A 139 -11.76 -8.64 4.38
CA GLY A 139 -11.89 -9.67 3.35
C GLY A 139 -12.55 -9.15 2.09
N ASP A 140 -13.08 -10.07 1.28
CA ASP A 140 -13.88 -9.76 0.11
C ASP A 140 -15.21 -9.09 0.50
N GLN A 141 -15.35 -7.81 0.14
CA GLN A 141 -16.53 -6.98 0.37
C GLN A 141 -17.41 -6.85 -0.90
N GLY A 142 -17.25 -7.73 -1.88
CA GLY A 142 -18.00 -7.78 -3.13
C GLY A 142 -17.48 -6.81 -4.20
N ALA A 143 -18.19 -6.72 -5.32
CA ALA A 143 -17.69 -6.12 -6.58
C ALA A 143 -17.21 -4.66 -6.51
N VAL A 144 -17.52 -3.92 -5.44
CA VAL A 144 -17.12 -2.51 -5.28
C VAL A 144 -15.78 -2.35 -4.57
N MET A 145 -15.42 -3.30 -3.70
CA MET A 145 -14.28 -3.22 -2.79
C MET A 145 -13.34 -4.43 -2.89
N GLU A 146 -13.86 -5.59 -3.31
CA GLU A 146 -13.17 -6.90 -3.32
C GLU A 146 -12.39 -7.11 -2.00
N GLU A 147 -11.24 -7.79 -2.07
CA GLU A 147 -10.30 -7.89 -0.96
C GLU A 147 -9.86 -6.50 -0.48
N THR A 148 -10.24 -6.17 0.76
CA THR A 148 -10.16 -4.80 1.29
C THR A 148 -9.71 -4.76 2.74
N PHE A 149 -8.94 -3.72 3.08
CA PHE A 149 -8.69 -3.32 4.46
C PHE A 149 -8.69 -1.80 4.60
N SER A 150 -9.07 -1.29 5.76
CA SER A 150 -8.90 0.12 6.13
C SER A 150 -7.71 0.29 7.07
N PHE A 151 -7.11 1.47 7.05
CA PHE A 151 -6.00 1.83 7.92
C PHE A 151 -6.05 3.32 8.27
N GLY A 152 -5.42 3.66 9.38
CA GLY A 152 -5.26 5.04 9.80
C GLY A 152 -5.06 5.17 11.30
N GLY A 153 -5.10 6.41 11.77
CA GLY A 153 -5.16 6.71 13.19
C GLY A 153 -4.59 8.09 13.51
N PRO A 154 -4.85 8.58 14.73
CA PRO A 154 -4.59 9.97 15.10
C PRO A 154 -3.10 10.30 15.24
N GLY A 155 -2.23 9.29 15.37
CA GLY A 155 -0.86 9.52 15.82
C GLY A 155 -0.84 10.07 17.25
N GLY A 156 0.11 10.96 17.53
CA GLY A 156 0.31 11.57 18.83
C GLY A 156 1.57 11.08 19.55
N ASN A 157 1.52 11.08 20.87
CA ASN A 157 2.65 10.70 21.72
C ASN A 157 2.66 9.20 22.02
N ASN A 158 3.85 8.62 22.18
CA ASN A 158 4.04 7.21 22.54
C ASN A 158 3.49 6.21 21.51
N CYS A 159 3.58 6.54 20.21
CA CYS A 159 3.13 5.66 19.14
C CYS A 159 4.10 4.52 18.79
N GLY A 160 5.14 4.34 19.61
CA GLY A 160 6.22 3.38 19.39
C GLY A 160 7.57 4.09 19.16
N ASN A 161 8.63 3.29 19.26
CA ASN A 161 9.99 3.59 18.81
C ASN A 161 10.40 2.50 17.82
#